data_AF-A0A8J6E187-F1
#
_entry.id   AF-A0A8J6E187-F1
#
_cell.length_a   1.000
_cell.length_b   1.000
_cell.length_c   1.000
_cell.angle_alpha   90.00
_cell.angle_beta   90.00
_cell.angle_gamma   90.00
#
_symmetry.space_group_name_H-M   'P 1'
#
loop_
_entity.id
_entity.type
_entity.pdbx_description
1 polymer ?
#
loop_
_entity_poly.entity_id
_entity_poly.type
_entity_poly.pdbx_seq_one_letter_code
_entity_poly.pdbx_strand_id
1 'polypeptide(L)'
;MVATAGIMSRVSVPCHVKGTVALQVGDVRTSQGRPGVLVIDVTFPSVAPFELQEIVFKNYYTAFVSIRVRQHTSTHTPAKWVTCLRDYCLMPDPHSEEGAQEYVSLFKHQSPSVTFPKWLSHPVPFEQPAPLLEGLPDPSRVSSEVQQMWALTEMIHASHTSTRIGRFDRETCPSRVRTTSPSVPGRVVASVCRLHQLRATMQQAMSMVARLGLPLQALPWTLSRPFSCSQDVLRRTALYDFHLAHGGKMVAFAGWSLPVQYRDSHVDSHLHTRRHCSLFDVSHMLQTKIFGCDRVKLMESLVVGDIAELRPNQGTLSLFTSEAGGILDDLIVTNTSEGYLYVVSNAGCRHKDLALMQDKVRELQNMGSDVGLEVVGNALLALQGPTAAQVLQAGVADDLRKLTFMTSAVMEVFGVSGCRVTRCGYTGEDGVEISVPAAGAVHLATALLENPEVKLAGLAARDSLRLEAGLCLYGSDIDEHTTPVEGSLSWTLGKRRRAAKDFPGAAVIVPQLKGKVQRRRVGLMSEGAPMRAHSSILNTEGTVIGTVTSGCPSPCLKKNVAMGYVPCEYSRPGTQLLVEVRRKQQMAVVSKMPFVPTNYYTLK
;
A
#
# COMPACT_ATOMS: atom_id res chain seq x y z
N MET A 1 -54.85 40.57 -0.11
CA MET A 1 -54.71 39.33 0.69
C MET A 1 -53.43 38.64 0.24
N VAL A 2 -52.63 38.10 1.15
CA VAL A 2 -51.37 37.40 0.79
C VAL A 2 -51.69 35.94 0.45
N ALA A 3 -51.32 35.49 -0.74
CA ALA A 3 -51.29 34.07 -1.06
C ALA A 3 -49.95 33.49 -0.56
N THR A 4 -50.00 32.66 0.48
CA THR A 4 -48.81 31.99 1.02
C THR A 4 -48.32 30.90 0.07
N ALA A 5 -47.08 31.03 -0.40
CA ALA A 5 -46.44 29.99 -1.19
C ALA A 5 -46.26 28.71 -0.34
N GLY A 6 -46.73 27.57 -0.86
CA GLY A 6 -46.68 26.29 -0.15
C GLY A 6 -45.25 25.76 -0.01
N ILE A 7 -44.80 25.59 1.24
CA ILE A 7 -43.45 25.07 1.54
C ILE A 7 -43.44 23.55 1.36
N MET A 8 -42.67 23.05 0.39
CA MET A 8 -42.35 21.63 0.26
C MET A 8 -41.35 21.22 1.35
N SER A 9 -41.54 20.05 1.96
CA SER A 9 -40.62 19.48 2.96
C SER A 9 -39.78 18.31 2.35
N ARG A 10 -38.59 17.97 2.90
CA ARG A 10 -37.54 17.10 2.25
C ARG A 10 -37.03 15.96 3.16
N VAL A 11 -37.00 14.71 2.67
CA VAL A 11 -37.40 13.42 3.32
C VAL A 11 -36.46 12.66 4.29
N SER A 12 -37.03 11.90 5.24
CA SER A 12 -36.39 10.86 6.09
C SER A 12 -37.23 9.56 6.18
N VAL A 13 -37.36 8.84 5.07
CA VAL A 13 -37.92 7.48 5.07
C VAL A 13 -36.90 6.50 5.68
N PRO A 14 -37.24 5.69 6.70
CA PRO A 14 -36.33 4.67 7.20
C PRO A 14 -36.05 3.61 6.13
N CYS A 15 -34.78 3.22 5.98
CA CYS A 15 -34.36 2.17 5.06
C CYS A 15 -33.41 1.18 5.75
N HIS A 16 -33.22 0.01 5.15
CA HIS A 16 -32.37 -1.04 5.67
C HIS A 16 -31.28 -1.39 4.65
N VAL A 17 -30.03 -1.13 5.01
CA VAL A 17 -28.86 -1.45 4.17
C VAL A 17 -28.46 -2.89 4.43
N LYS A 18 -28.57 -3.76 3.42
CA LYS A 18 -28.38 -5.21 3.59
C LYS A 18 -26.90 -5.63 3.52
N GLY A 19 -26.11 -5.07 4.43
CA GLY A 19 -24.67 -5.31 4.56
C GLY A 19 -23.82 -4.38 3.69
N THR A 20 -22.67 -3.99 4.22
CA THR A 20 -21.61 -3.27 3.50
C THR A 20 -20.62 -4.27 2.90
N VAL A 21 -20.44 -4.24 1.58
CA VAL A 21 -19.25 -4.85 0.96
C VAL A 21 -18.08 -3.93 1.30
N ALA A 22 -17.23 -4.36 2.23
CA ALA A 22 -16.12 -3.54 2.72
C ALA A 22 -15.17 -3.12 1.58
N LEU A 23 -14.66 -1.88 1.65
CA LEU A 23 -13.64 -1.39 0.73
C LEU A 23 -12.42 -2.33 0.72
N GLN A 24 -12.09 -2.85 -0.46
CA GLN A 24 -10.92 -3.68 -0.66
C GLN A 24 -9.69 -2.77 -0.82
N VAL A 25 -9.09 -2.40 0.32
CA VAL A 25 -7.88 -1.57 0.36
C VAL A 25 -6.76 -2.28 -0.42
N GLY A 26 -6.42 -1.74 -1.59
CA GLY A 26 -5.40 -2.28 -2.49
C GLY A 26 -5.92 -2.85 -3.82
N ASP A 27 -7.25 -2.98 -4.00
CA ASP A 27 -7.81 -3.16 -5.35
C ASP A 27 -7.71 -1.82 -6.09
N VAL A 28 -6.71 -1.71 -6.97
CA VAL A 28 -6.49 -0.51 -7.77
C VAL A 28 -7.01 -0.72 -9.19
N ARG A 29 -8.11 -0.04 -9.53
CA ARG A 29 -8.18 0.82 -10.73
C ARG A 29 -9.33 1.83 -10.63
N THR A 30 -9.50 2.65 -11.67
CA THR A 30 -10.17 3.98 -11.69
C THR A 30 -9.35 5.13 -11.08
N SER A 31 -8.33 5.71 -11.73
CA SER A 31 -7.46 5.22 -12.84
C SER A 31 -8.17 4.44 -13.97
N GLN A 32 -8.98 5.15 -14.79
CA GLN A 32 -10.30 4.74 -15.33
C GLN A 32 -10.51 3.30 -15.88
N GLY A 33 -10.50 2.29 -14.98
CA GLY A 33 -10.67 0.87 -15.32
C GLY A 33 -10.90 -0.07 -14.13
N ARG A 34 -11.64 0.39 -13.11
CA ARG A 34 -12.24 -0.30 -11.92
C ARG A 34 -11.69 -1.69 -11.54
N PRO A 35 -11.21 -1.87 -10.29
CA PRO A 35 -12.12 -1.84 -9.14
C PRO A 35 -11.81 -0.76 -8.09
N GLY A 36 -12.85 -0.40 -7.32
CA GLY A 36 -12.82 0.63 -6.27
C GLY A 36 -14.22 1.09 -5.86
N VAL A 37 -15.21 0.18 -5.95
CA VAL A 37 -16.64 0.50 -5.92
C VAL A 37 -17.31 -0.06 -4.66
N LEU A 38 -17.80 0.80 -3.79
CA LEU A 38 -18.73 0.40 -2.72
C LEU A 38 -20.12 0.15 -3.33
N VAL A 39 -20.62 -1.09 -3.21
CA VAL A 39 -22.00 -1.41 -3.58
C VAL A 39 -22.88 -1.38 -2.34
N ILE A 40 -23.89 -0.49 -2.33
CA ILE A 40 -24.84 -0.34 -1.23
C ILE A 40 -26.20 -0.91 -1.67
N ASP A 41 -26.61 -1.99 -1.02
CA ASP A 41 -27.91 -2.65 -1.24
C ASP A 41 -28.96 -2.10 -0.27
N VAL A 42 -29.81 -1.19 -0.76
CA VAL A 42 -30.82 -0.50 0.05
C VAL A 42 -32.20 -1.16 -0.13
N THR A 43 -32.83 -1.50 0.99
CA THR A 43 -34.22 -1.99 1.04
C THR A 43 -35.11 -0.96 1.73
N PHE A 44 -36.23 -0.58 1.11
CA PHE A 44 -37.23 0.29 1.71
C PHE A 44 -38.41 -0.54 2.26
N PRO A 45 -38.99 -0.17 3.41
CA PRO A 45 -40.05 -0.94 4.07
C PRO A 45 -41.45 -0.73 3.49
N SER A 46 -41.62 0.11 2.45
CA SER A 46 -42.92 0.51 1.91
C SER A 46 -42.95 0.39 0.38
N VAL A 47 -44.05 -0.16 -0.14
CA VAL A 47 -44.26 -0.40 -1.59
C VAL A 47 -44.85 0.82 -2.32
N ALA A 48 -45.32 1.83 -1.58
CA ALA A 48 -45.87 3.05 -2.18
C ALA A 48 -44.75 3.89 -2.86
N PRO A 49 -45.08 4.69 -3.90
CA PRO A 49 -44.12 5.61 -4.51
C PRO A 49 -43.51 6.61 -3.50
N PHE A 50 -42.34 7.12 -3.85
CA PHE A 50 -41.70 8.28 -3.22
C PHE A 50 -40.70 8.87 -4.21
N GLU A 51 -40.42 10.17 -4.12
CA GLU A 51 -39.39 10.82 -4.92
C GLU A 51 -38.10 10.93 -4.12
N LEU A 52 -37.00 10.40 -4.67
CA LEU A 52 -35.69 10.51 -4.05
C LEU A 52 -35.04 11.84 -4.45
N GLN A 53 -34.97 12.78 -3.50
CA GLN A 53 -34.33 14.09 -3.73
C GLN A 53 -32.82 14.08 -3.41
N GLU A 54 -32.42 13.35 -2.37
CA GLU A 54 -31.06 13.35 -1.80
C GLU A 54 -30.76 12.01 -1.12
N ILE A 55 -29.49 11.57 -1.15
CA ILE A 55 -28.93 10.51 -0.28
C ILE A 55 -27.71 11.10 0.45
N VAL A 56 -27.61 10.92 1.77
CA VAL A 56 -26.48 11.39 2.59
C VAL A 56 -25.83 10.24 3.35
N PHE A 57 -24.50 10.12 3.29
CA PHE A 57 -23.72 9.06 3.97
C PHE A 57 -22.28 9.51 4.23
N LYS A 58 -21.58 8.86 5.18
CA LYS A 58 -20.16 9.16 5.46
C LYS A 58 -19.23 8.56 4.41
N ASN A 59 -18.23 9.31 3.92
CA ASN A 59 -17.23 8.75 3.01
C ASN A 59 -15.80 9.31 3.17
N TYR A 60 -14.95 8.58 3.88
CA TYR A 60 -13.55 8.98 4.06
C TYR A 60 -12.59 8.53 2.94
N TYR A 61 -12.84 7.39 2.26
CA TYR A 61 -11.88 6.75 1.33
C TYR A 61 -12.52 5.95 0.18
N THR A 62 -13.82 6.07 -0.08
CA THR A 62 -14.47 5.42 -1.25
C THR A 62 -14.24 6.29 -2.47
N ALA A 63 -13.62 5.75 -3.51
CA ALA A 63 -13.49 6.43 -4.79
C ALA A 63 -14.82 6.45 -5.58
N PHE A 64 -15.53 5.32 -5.66
CA PHE A 64 -16.78 5.19 -6.43
C PHE A 64 -17.90 4.47 -5.67
N VAL A 65 -19.15 4.90 -5.85
CA VAL A 65 -20.33 4.25 -5.24
C VAL A 65 -21.37 3.79 -6.28
N SER A 66 -21.88 2.59 -6.07
CA SER A 66 -23.01 2.01 -6.80
C SER A 66 -24.14 1.69 -5.81
N ILE A 67 -25.36 2.15 -6.09
CA ILE A 67 -26.52 1.95 -5.21
C ILE A 67 -27.55 1.07 -5.92
N ARG A 68 -27.95 -0.03 -5.28
CA ARG A 68 -29.01 -0.92 -5.76
C ARG A 68 -30.19 -0.89 -4.82
N VAL A 69 -31.39 -0.88 -5.38
CA VAL A 69 -32.66 -0.89 -4.65
C VAL A 69 -33.42 -2.17 -4.98
N ARG A 70 -34.03 -2.79 -3.96
CA ARG A 70 -34.85 -3.99 -4.15
C ARG A 70 -36.27 -3.62 -4.58
N GLN A 71 -36.64 -3.96 -5.80
CA GLN A 71 -37.95 -3.70 -6.37
C GLN A 71 -38.95 -4.81 -5.98
N HIS A 72 -39.97 -4.44 -5.21
CA HIS A 72 -41.16 -5.27 -4.95
C HIS A 72 -42.29 -4.83 -5.90
N THR A 73 -42.62 -5.64 -6.90
CA THR A 73 -43.62 -5.28 -7.94
C THR A 73 -45.03 -5.81 -7.68
N SER A 74 -45.17 -6.90 -6.94
CA SER A 74 -46.44 -7.40 -6.40
C SER A 74 -46.18 -8.41 -5.27
N THR A 75 -47.23 -8.93 -4.63
CA THR A 75 -47.17 -10.08 -3.71
C THR A 75 -46.77 -11.39 -4.38
N HIS A 76 -46.85 -11.50 -5.70
CA HIS A 76 -46.66 -12.75 -6.47
C HIS A 76 -45.46 -12.71 -7.43
N THR A 77 -44.61 -11.68 -7.36
CA THR A 77 -43.41 -11.55 -8.21
C THR A 77 -42.13 -11.61 -7.36
N PRO A 78 -41.12 -12.45 -7.68
CA PRO A 78 -39.86 -12.48 -6.93
C PRO A 78 -39.12 -11.13 -7.03
N ALA A 79 -38.86 -10.51 -5.88
CA ALA A 79 -38.35 -9.14 -5.80
C ALA A 79 -36.92 -8.99 -6.33
N LYS A 80 -36.76 -8.15 -7.37
CA LYS A 80 -35.55 -8.01 -8.19
C LYS A 80 -34.71 -6.80 -7.75
N TRP A 81 -33.38 -6.91 -7.80
CA TRP A 81 -32.48 -5.77 -7.58
C TRP A 81 -32.34 -4.90 -8.84
N VAL A 82 -32.38 -3.58 -8.66
CA VAL A 82 -32.20 -2.57 -9.72
C VAL A 82 -31.11 -1.61 -9.29
N THR A 83 -30.08 -1.41 -10.13
CA THR A 83 -29.07 -0.37 -9.91
C THR A 83 -29.68 1.00 -10.22
N CYS A 84 -29.79 1.87 -9.21
CA CYS A 84 -30.32 3.23 -9.35
C CYS A 84 -29.21 4.28 -9.51
N LEU A 85 -28.03 4.02 -8.92
CA LEU A 85 -26.81 4.79 -9.12
C LEU A 85 -25.70 3.82 -9.52
N ARG A 86 -24.92 4.13 -10.57
CA ARG A 86 -23.79 3.30 -10.99
C ARG A 86 -22.50 4.10 -10.97
N ASP A 87 -21.57 3.63 -10.13
CA ASP A 87 -20.17 4.04 -10.05
C ASP A 87 -19.96 5.56 -10.10
N TYR A 88 -20.73 6.28 -9.28
CA TYR A 88 -20.61 7.72 -9.12
C TYR A 88 -19.29 8.05 -8.42
N CYS A 89 -18.52 9.01 -8.96
CA CYS A 89 -17.23 9.42 -8.41
C CYS A 89 -17.43 10.24 -7.13
N LEU A 90 -16.85 9.80 -6.02
CA LEU A 90 -16.87 10.50 -4.73
C LEU A 90 -15.51 11.13 -4.41
N MET A 91 -14.42 10.46 -4.79
CA MET A 91 -13.04 10.96 -4.65
C MET A 91 -12.26 10.64 -5.94
N PRO A 92 -11.59 11.62 -6.58
CA PRO A 92 -10.77 11.37 -7.78
C PRO A 92 -9.57 10.45 -7.51
N ASP A 93 -9.01 10.52 -6.31
CA ASP A 93 -7.93 9.68 -5.80
C ASP A 93 -8.26 9.25 -4.35
N PRO A 94 -8.38 7.94 -4.03
CA PRO A 94 -8.59 7.46 -2.67
C PRO A 94 -7.29 7.27 -1.87
N HIS A 95 -6.11 7.51 -2.45
CA HIS A 95 -4.81 7.28 -1.81
C HIS A 95 -4.26 8.52 -1.07
N SER A 96 -4.79 9.70 -1.36
CA SER A 96 -4.58 10.94 -0.60
C SER A 96 -5.77 11.28 0.31
N GLU A 97 -5.59 12.24 1.23
CA GLU A 97 -6.72 12.84 1.96
C GLU A 97 -7.39 14.01 1.17
N GLU A 98 -7.05 14.17 -0.11
CA GLU A 98 -7.57 15.25 -0.96
C GLU A 98 -8.96 14.89 -1.51
N GLY A 99 -9.97 15.67 -1.11
CA GLY A 99 -11.37 15.39 -1.44
C GLY A 99 -12.09 14.42 -0.50
N ALA A 100 -11.47 13.95 0.58
CA ALA A 100 -12.14 13.14 1.60
C ALA A 100 -13.21 13.96 2.36
N GLN A 101 -14.45 13.47 2.46
CA GLN A 101 -15.60 14.22 3.01
C GLN A 101 -16.30 13.45 4.14
N GLU A 102 -16.47 14.08 5.31
CA GLU A 102 -17.07 13.39 6.47
C GLU A 102 -18.50 12.91 6.19
N TYR A 103 -19.24 13.64 5.35
CA TYR A 103 -20.50 13.23 4.73
C TYR A 103 -20.52 13.69 3.27
N VAL A 104 -21.09 12.88 2.38
CA VAL A 104 -21.39 13.25 0.99
C VAL A 104 -22.90 13.23 0.79
N SER A 105 -23.44 14.29 0.20
CA SER A 105 -24.82 14.37 -0.30
C SER A 105 -24.87 14.15 -1.81
N LEU A 106 -25.79 13.31 -2.28
CA LEU A 106 -26.03 13.04 -3.69
C LEU A 106 -27.43 13.51 -4.08
N PHE A 107 -27.51 14.64 -4.79
CA PHE A 107 -28.78 15.25 -5.23
C PHE A 107 -29.22 14.75 -6.61
N LYS A 108 -30.53 14.53 -6.78
CA LYS A 108 -31.15 14.07 -8.03
C LYS A 108 -30.78 14.88 -9.28
N HIS A 109 -30.54 16.18 -9.14
CA HIS A 109 -30.26 17.09 -10.27
C HIS A 109 -28.77 17.24 -10.62
N GLN A 110 -27.85 16.83 -9.74
CA GLN A 110 -26.39 17.00 -9.92
C GLN A 110 -25.71 15.80 -10.59
N SER A 111 -26.47 15.01 -11.36
CA SER A 111 -26.04 13.69 -11.84
C SER A 111 -26.17 13.55 -13.37
N PRO A 112 -25.22 14.09 -14.18
CA PRO A 112 -25.37 14.21 -15.65
C PRO A 112 -25.51 12.89 -16.44
N SER A 113 -25.26 11.73 -15.80
CA SER A 113 -25.25 10.41 -16.43
C SER A 113 -26.10 9.36 -15.71
N VAL A 114 -26.87 9.73 -14.69
CA VAL A 114 -27.58 8.77 -13.81
C VAL A 114 -29.04 8.62 -14.21
N THR A 115 -29.37 7.51 -14.87
CA THR A 115 -30.74 7.15 -15.22
C THR A 115 -31.48 6.54 -14.02
N PHE A 116 -31.89 7.37 -13.06
CA PHE A 116 -32.84 6.94 -12.02
C PHE A 116 -34.11 6.37 -12.69
N PRO A 117 -34.57 5.17 -12.31
CA PRO A 117 -35.72 4.53 -12.96
C PRO A 117 -36.98 5.39 -12.83
N LYS A 118 -37.80 5.46 -13.90
CA LYS A 118 -38.87 6.47 -14.11
C LYS A 118 -39.86 6.71 -12.96
N TRP A 119 -40.03 5.76 -12.03
CA TRP A 119 -40.86 5.95 -10.84
C TRP A 119 -40.26 6.92 -9.80
N LEU A 120 -38.99 7.32 -9.95
CA LEU A 120 -38.31 8.38 -9.18
C LEU A 120 -38.29 9.74 -9.92
N SER A 121 -38.85 9.83 -11.13
CA SER A 121 -38.62 10.96 -12.04
C SER A 121 -39.87 11.36 -12.84
N HIS A 122 -40.80 12.04 -12.16
CA HIS A 122 -41.81 12.89 -12.79
C HIS A 122 -41.36 14.38 -12.75
N PRO A 123 -41.49 15.14 -13.85
CA PRO A 123 -41.20 16.58 -13.89
C PRO A 123 -42.47 17.44 -13.71
N VAL A 124 -42.26 18.71 -13.34
CA VAL A 124 -43.26 19.79 -13.39
C VAL A 124 -42.96 20.67 -14.63
N PRO A 125 -43.95 21.31 -15.28
CA PRO A 125 -43.70 22.15 -16.46
C PRO A 125 -42.82 23.37 -16.20
N PHE A 126 -42.28 23.93 -17.29
CA PHE A 126 -41.33 25.06 -17.30
C PHE A 126 -41.94 26.21 -18.11
N GLU A 127 -41.96 27.43 -17.58
CA GLU A 127 -42.32 28.64 -18.33
C GLU A 127 -41.07 29.38 -18.83
N GLN A 128 -41.17 30.05 -19.98
CA GLN A 128 -40.03 30.69 -20.64
C GLN A 128 -39.76 32.12 -20.14
N PRO A 129 -38.51 32.60 -20.23
CA PRO A 129 -38.10 33.89 -19.66
C PRO A 129 -38.41 35.09 -20.57
N ALA A 130 -38.52 36.26 -19.95
CA ALA A 130 -38.39 37.57 -20.58
C ALA A 130 -37.23 38.36 -19.92
N PRO A 131 -36.55 39.28 -20.62
CA PRO A 131 -35.17 39.66 -20.28
C PRO A 131 -35.04 41.03 -19.59
N LEU A 132 -33.84 41.31 -19.05
CA LEU A 132 -33.16 42.61 -19.22
C LEU A 132 -31.65 42.51 -18.87
N LEU A 133 -30.92 43.59 -19.15
CA LEU A 133 -29.47 43.79 -18.97
C LEU A 133 -29.15 44.06 -17.45
N GLU A 134 -27.92 44.26 -16.96
CA GLU A 134 -26.69 44.79 -17.58
C GLU A 134 -25.43 44.51 -16.72
N GLY A 135 -24.23 44.74 -17.28
CA GLY A 135 -23.01 44.99 -16.47
C GLY A 135 -21.88 43.95 -16.55
N LEU A 136 -20.99 44.08 -17.55
CA LEU A 136 -19.62 43.54 -17.51
C LEU A 136 -18.62 44.61 -17.97
N PRO A 137 -17.44 44.75 -17.34
CA PRO A 137 -16.41 45.70 -17.79
C PRO A 137 -15.70 45.24 -19.07
N ASP A 138 -15.13 46.20 -19.80
CA ASP A 138 -14.32 45.97 -21.00
C ASP A 138 -13.06 45.13 -20.67
N PRO A 139 -12.84 43.98 -21.34
CA PRO A 139 -11.71 43.09 -21.05
C PRO A 139 -10.34 43.66 -21.44
N SER A 140 -10.27 44.79 -22.16
CA SER A 140 -9.02 45.47 -22.52
C SER A 140 -8.34 46.24 -21.38
N ARG A 141 -8.94 46.27 -20.18
CA ARG A 141 -8.52 47.15 -19.07
C ARG A 141 -8.20 46.46 -17.73
N VAL A 142 -7.94 45.16 -17.71
CA VAL A 142 -7.64 44.42 -16.45
C VAL A 142 -6.46 43.45 -16.64
N SER A 143 -5.60 43.27 -15.62
CA SER A 143 -4.45 42.34 -15.71
C SER A 143 -4.87 40.86 -15.64
N SER A 144 -4.01 39.99 -16.16
CA SER A 144 -4.21 38.53 -16.16
C SER A 144 -4.34 37.94 -14.75
N GLU A 145 -3.68 38.53 -13.75
CA GLU A 145 -3.77 38.06 -12.36
C GLU A 145 -5.15 38.32 -11.76
N VAL A 146 -5.81 39.43 -12.10
CA VAL A 146 -7.18 39.70 -11.63
C VAL A 146 -8.18 38.74 -12.28
N GLN A 147 -8.00 38.39 -13.55
CA GLN A 147 -8.81 37.37 -14.22
C GLN A 147 -8.65 35.99 -13.58
N GLN A 148 -7.41 35.60 -13.24
CA GLN A 148 -7.13 34.37 -12.49
C GLN A 148 -7.70 34.41 -11.07
N MET A 149 -7.58 35.54 -10.37
CA MET A 149 -8.06 35.71 -9.00
C MET A 149 -9.59 35.75 -8.92
N TRP A 150 -10.30 36.22 -9.95
CA TRP A 150 -11.77 36.15 -10.00
C TRP A 150 -12.25 34.69 -10.16
N ALA A 151 -11.61 33.92 -11.05
CA ALA A 151 -11.84 32.47 -11.15
C ALA A 151 -11.54 31.73 -9.84
N LEU A 152 -10.49 32.14 -9.12
CA LEU A 152 -10.16 31.63 -7.79
C LEU A 152 -11.19 32.04 -6.73
N THR A 153 -11.81 33.22 -6.86
CA THR A 153 -12.81 33.74 -5.91
C THR A 153 -14.15 33.00 -6.02
N GLU A 154 -14.55 32.60 -7.22
CA GLU A 154 -15.67 31.67 -7.44
C GLU A 154 -15.36 30.29 -6.83
N MET A 155 -14.12 29.79 -6.97
CA MET A 155 -13.69 28.54 -6.33
C MET A 155 -13.68 28.61 -4.78
N ILE A 156 -13.51 29.79 -4.19
CA ILE A 156 -13.39 29.97 -2.73
C ILE A 156 -14.74 30.18 -2.04
N HIS A 157 -15.74 30.78 -2.69
CA HIS A 157 -17.06 31.02 -2.07
C HIS A 157 -17.82 29.74 -1.65
N ALA A 158 -17.44 28.57 -2.18
CA ALA A 158 -17.99 27.28 -1.78
C ALA A 158 -17.52 26.77 -0.39
N SER A 159 -16.65 27.49 0.32
CA SER A 159 -15.87 26.95 1.46
C SER A 159 -16.25 27.41 2.87
N HIS A 160 -17.55 27.43 3.23
CA HIS A 160 -17.99 27.60 4.63
C HIS A 160 -18.99 26.53 5.11
N THR A 161 -19.17 26.42 6.44
CA THR A 161 -19.32 25.12 7.12
C THR A 161 -20.65 24.87 7.83
N SER A 162 -20.90 23.58 8.10
CA SER A 162 -21.79 23.01 9.14
C SER A 162 -23.26 22.75 8.80
N THR A 163 -23.76 21.56 9.14
CA THR A 163 -25.20 21.26 9.30
C THR A 163 -25.42 19.98 10.12
N ARG A 164 -26.58 19.84 10.79
CA ARG A 164 -27.02 18.62 11.51
C ARG A 164 -28.35 18.08 10.93
N ILE A 165 -28.31 16.88 10.36
CA ILE A 165 -29.30 15.78 10.39
C ILE A 165 -30.83 16.11 10.49
N GLY A 166 -31.60 15.79 9.43
CA GLY A 166 -32.87 15.01 9.55
C GLY A 166 -34.21 15.59 9.03
N ARG A 167 -35.20 14.67 8.91
CA ARG A 167 -36.69 14.79 8.75
C ARG A 167 -37.37 14.80 7.36
N PHE A 168 -38.72 14.92 7.40
CA PHE A 168 -39.85 14.85 6.44
C PHE A 168 -40.44 13.48 6.01
N ASP A 169 -41.73 13.60 5.67
CA ASP A 169 -42.86 12.71 5.47
C ASP A 169 -43.24 12.54 3.97
N ARG A 170 -44.54 12.58 3.61
CA ARG A 170 -45.08 11.97 2.36
C ARG A 170 -46.43 12.57 1.89
N GLU A 171 -47.13 11.86 1.00
CA GLU A 171 -48.54 12.04 0.55
C GLU A 171 -48.75 13.09 -0.58
N THR A 172 -49.67 12.96 -1.57
CA THR A 172 -50.52 11.82 -2.03
C THR A 172 -50.84 11.91 -3.55
N CYS A 173 -51.50 10.88 -4.13
CA CYS A 173 -51.99 10.78 -5.53
C CYS A 173 -53.30 11.58 -5.78
N PRO A 174 -53.95 11.63 -6.99
CA PRO A 174 -53.71 10.94 -8.29
C PRO A 174 -53.69 11.91 -9.52
N SER A 175 -53.83 11.61 -10.84
CA SER A 175 -54.30 10.44 -11.61
C SER A 175 -53.96 10.51 -13.14
N ARG A 176 -53.90 9.35 -13.86
CA ARG A 176 -54.25 9.14 -15.32
C ARG A 176 -53.37 9.86 -16.41
N VAL A 177 -53.18 9.42 -17.68
CA VAL A 177 -53.53 8.19 -18.45
C VAL A 177 -52.70 8.05 -19.78
N ARG A 178 -52.44 6.79 -20.24
CA ARG A 178 -52.12 6.29 -21.64
C ARG A 178 -50.85 6.79 -22.41
N THR A 179 -49.89 5.91 -22.78
CA THR A 179 -49.65 5.14 -24.08
C THR A 179 -49.27 6.00 -25.30
N THR A 180 -48.36 5.65 -26.23
CA THR A 180 -47.97 4.33 -26.83
C THR A 180 -46.45 4.14 -27.14
N SER A 181 -46.06 2.98 -27.71
CA SER A 181 -44.73 2.49 -28.18
C SER A 181 -44.65 2.37 -29.73
N PRO A 182 -43.62 1.79 -30.43
CA PRO A 182 -42.22 1.33 -30.12
C PRO A 182 -41.17 2.17 -30.94
N SER A 183 -39.99 1.77 -31.50
CA SER A 183 -39.03 0.61 -31.59
C SER A 183 -37.58 1.19 -31.89
N VAL A 184 -36.40 0.55 -31.98
CA VAL A 184 -35.84 -0.85 -32.00
C VAL A 184 -35.85 -1.53 -33.41
N PRO A 185 -34.80 -2.27 -33.93
CA PRO A 185 -33.40 -2.58 -33.46
C PRO A 185 -32.23 -2.44 -34.51
N GLY A 186 -30.98 -2.83 -34.13
CA GLY A 186 -29.87 -3.31 -35.02
C GLY A 186 -28.56 -2.48 -34.95
N ARG A 187 -27.34 -2.92 -34.61
CA ARG A 187 -26.47 -4.14 -34.66
C ARG A 187 -25.33 -4.02 -35.72
N VAL A 188 -24.09 -3.62 -35.35
CA VAL A 188 -22.85 -4.37 -34.96
C VAL A 188 -21.86 -4.66 -36.13
N VAL A 189 -20.55 -4.67 -35.81
CA VAL A 189 -19.35 -5.18 -36.56
C VAL A 189 -18.56 -4.18 -37.43
N ALA A 190 -17.34 -3.82 -37.00
CA ALA A 190 -16.07 -4.01 -37.73
C ALA A 190 -14.86 -3.48 -36.93
N SER A 191 -13.68 -4.10 -37.08
CA SER A 191 -12.39 -3.65 -36.53
C SER A 191 -11.25 -4.08 -37.46
N VAL A 192 -10.03 -3.60 -37.16
CA VAL A 192 -8.77 -3.89 -37.88
C VAL A 192 -8.64 -3.21 -39.25
N CYS A 193 -8.08 -1.99 -39.27
CA CYS A 193 -7.11 -1.52 -40.30
C CYS A 193 -6.60 -0.09 -40.05
N ARG A 194 -5.49 0.06 -39.30
CA ARG A 194 -4.51 1.18 -39.44
C ARG A 194 -3.30 1.01 -38.51
N LEU A 195 -2.18 0.56 -39.05
CA LEU A 195 -0.89 0.53 -38.35
C LEU A 195 0.31 0.51 -39.32
N HIS A 196 0.33 1.45 -40.29
CA HIS A 196 1.40 1.56 -41.30
C HIS A 196 1.55 2.97 -41.93
N GLN A 197 1.36 4.05 -41.17
CA GLN A 197 1.35 5.42 -41.74
C GLN A 197 1.88 6.55 -40.83
N LEU A 198 2.86 6.24 -39.97
CA LEU A 198 3.43 7.19 -38.98
C LEU A 198 4.97 7.17 -38.91
N ARG A 199 5.63 7.02 -40.07
CA ARG A 199 7.11 6.99 -40.17
C ARG A 199 7.72 7.87 -41.28
N ALA A 200 6.91 8.61 -42.04
CA ALA A 200 7.35 9.37 -43.22
C ALA A 200 7.46 10.89 -43.01
N THR A 201 6.82 11.46 -41.99
CA THR A 201 6.71 12.92 -41.79
C THR A 201 7.74 13.52 -40.83
N MET A 202 8.69 12.73 -40.32
CA MET A 202 9.65 13.16 -39.28
C MET A 202 11.09 13.38 -39.79
N GLN A 203 11.34 13.21 -41.10
CA GLN A 203 12.68 13.40 -41.71
C GLN A 203 12.84 14.67 -42.58
N GLN A 204 11.79 15.47 -42.79
CA GLN A 204 11.88 16.71 -43.58
C GLN A 204 11.94 18.00 -42.73
N ALA A 205 11.81 17.92 -41.39
CA ALA A 205 11.87 19.09 -40.51
C ALA A 205 13.29 19.48 -40.03
N MET A 206 14.29 18.60 -40.19
CA MET A 206 15.62 18.79 -39.59
C MET A 206 16.70 19.39 -40.52
N SER A 207 16.38 19.77 -41.77
CA SER A 207 17.36 20.34 -42.71
C SER A 207 17.34 21.87 -42.84
N MET A 208 16.53 22.60 -42.05
CA MET A 208 16.38 24.06 -42.14
C MET A 208 17.04 24.89 -41.02
N VAL A 209 17.46 24.27 -39.92
CA VAL A 209 18.03 25.01 -38.75
C VAL A 209 19.56 25.10 -38.81
N ALA A 210 20.22 24.34 -39.70
CA ALA A 210 21.68 24.31 -39.85
C ALA A 210 22.30 25.54 -40.57
N ARG A 211 21.62 26.70 -40.59
CA ARG A 211 22.05 27.94 -41.27
C ARG A 211 21.67 29.21 -40.50
N LEU A 212 22.18 29.39 -39.28
CA LEU A 212 22.35 30.68 -38.60
C LEU A 212 23.19 30.45 -37.33
N GLY A 213 24.48 30.79 -37.37
CA GLY A 213 25.43 30.44 -36.30
C GLY A 213 25.50 31.47 -35.18
N LEU A 214 25.01 31.10 -33.98
CA LEU A 214 25.22 31.82 -32.71
C LEU A 214 25.47 30.79 -31.57
N PRO A 215 26.15 31.17 -30.47
CA PRO A 215 26.71 30.22 -29.51
C PRO A 215 25.67 29.63 -28.54
N LEU A 216 25.97 28.42 -28.02
CA LEU A 216 25.12 27.73 -27.05
C LEU A 216 25.16 28.40 -25.68
N GLN A 217 23.97 28.58 -25.08
CA GLN A 217 23.79 28.56 -23.62
C GLN A 217 22.79 27.45 -23.28
N ALA A 218 22.97 26.82 -22.11
CA ALA A 218 22.29 25.57 -21.77
C ALA A 218 20.86 25.80 -21.24
N LEU A 219 19.90 25.07 -21.81
CA LEU A 219 18.56 24.86 -21.26
C LEU A 219 18.27 23.34 -21.23
N PRO A 220 17.71 22.79 -20.13
CA PRO A 220 17.56 21.36 -19.97
C PRO A 220 16.47 20.77 -20.88
N TRP A 221 16.75 19.62 -21.49
CA TRP A 221 15.82 18.92 -22.38
C TRP A 221 14.67 18.28 -21.59
N THR A 222 13.46 18.86 -21.68
CA THR A 222 12.21 18.19 -21.32
C THR A 222 11.82 17.19 -22.41
N LEU A 223 12.40 15.99 -22.35
CA LEU A 223 12.06 14.89 -23.27
C LEU A 223 10.62 14.41 -23.07
N SER A 224 9.73 14.86 -23.94
CA SER A 224 8.33 14.41 -24.06
C SER A 224 8.26 12.91 -24.34
N ARG A 225 8.14 12.08 -23.29
CA ARG A 225 7.89 10.64 -23.44
C ARG A 225 6.54 10.41 -24.12
N PRO A 226 6.46 9.64 -25.23
CA PRO A 226 5.19 9.18 -25.74
C PRO A 226 4.56 8.20 -24.74
N PHE A 227 3.26 8.35 -24.46
CA PHE A 227 2.52 7.48 -23.55
C PHE A 227 2.34 6.07 -24.14
N SER A 228 3.29 5.17 -23.86
CA SER A 228 3.11 3.73 -24.09
C SER A 228 2.27 3.13 -22.95
N CYS A 229 0.99 2.88 -23.22
CA CYS A 229 0.10 2.20 -22.27
C CYS A 229 0.31 0.68 -22.30
N SER A 230 1.43 0.20 -21.75
CA SER A 230 1.56 -1.20 -21.35
C SER A 230 0.91 -1.38 -19.98
N GLN A 231 -0.06 -2.30 -19.88
CA GLN A 231 -0.46 -2.81 -18.58
C GLN A 231 0.60 -3.82 -18.13
N ASP A 232 1.52 -3.41 -17.26
CA ASP A 232 2.58 -4.29 -16.79
C ASP A 232 2.00 -5.52 -16.10
N VAL A 233 2.33 -6.69 -16.64
CA VAL A 233 1.77 -7.97 -16.21
C VAL A 233 2.40 -8.36 -14.88
N LEU A 234 1.62 -8.30 -13.81
CA LEU A 234 2.08 -8.65 -12.46
C LEU A 234 2.62 -10.08 -12.41
N ARG A 235 3.83 -10.22 -11.85
CA ARG A 235 4.49 -11.51 -11.64
C ARG A 235 3.70 -12.37 -10.64
N ARG A 236 3.71 -13.68 -10.84
CA ARG A 236 3.01 -14.66 -9.99
C ARG A 236 4.02 -15.51 -9.24
N THR A 237 3.76 -15.78 -7.96
CA THR A 237 4.48 -16.79 -7.18
C THR A 237 3.94 -18.19 -7.48
N ALA A 238 4.65 -19.23 -7.05
CA ALA A 238 4.18 -20.62 -7.17
C ALA A 238 2.85 -20.89 -6.42
N LEU A 239 2.46 -20.01 -5.47
CA LEU A 239 1.22 -20.10 -4.72
C LEU A 239 0.08 -19.23 -5.28
N TYR A 240 0.21 -18.62 -6.46
CA TYR A 240 -0.80 -17.69 -6.99
C TYR A 240 -2.23 -18.28 -7.02
N ASP A 241 -2.41 -19.48 -7.59
CA ASP A 241 -3.74 -20.11 -7.67
C ASP A 241 -4.18 -20.68 -6.31
N PHE A 242 -3.24 -21.07 -5.44
CA PHE A 242 -3.49 -21.44 -4.05
C PHE A 242 -4.05 -20.26 -3.24
N HIS A 243 -3.54 -19.05 -3.45
CA HIS A 243 -4.06 -17.83 -2.82
C HIS A 243 -5.49 -17.55 -3.26
N LEU A 244 -5.78 -17.69 -4.56
CA LEU A 244 -7.14 -17.50 -5.11
C LEU A 244 -8.13 -18.51 -4.51
N ALA A 245 -7.77 -19.79 -4.44
CA ALA A 245 -8.62 -20.85 -3.87
C ALA A 245 -8.99 -20.57 -2.40
N HIS A 246 -8.06 -20.03 -1.61
CA HIS A 246 -8.29 -19.68 -0.20
C HIS A 246 -8.95 -18.31 0.01
N GLY A 247 -9.27 -17.58 -1.06
CA GLY A 247 -9.94 -16.27 -1.00
C GLY A 247 -8.99 -15.11 -0.70
N GLY A 248 -7.75 -15.19 -1.16
CA GLY A 248 -6.76 -14.11 -1.12
C GLY A 248 -7.17 -12.93 -1.99
N LYS A 249 -7.13 -11.72 -1.42
CA LYS A 249 -7.47 -10.47 -2.10
C LYS A 249 -6.20 -9.93 -2.78
N MET A 250 -6.05 -10.23 -4.06
CA MET A 250 -4.79 -10.09 -4.79
C MET A 250 -4.53 -8.66 -5.25
N VAL A 251 -3.43 -8.05 -4.80
CA VAL A 251 -3.04 -6.67 -5.09
C VAL A 251 -1.67 -6.62 -5.78
N ALA A 252 -1.31 -5.44 -6.33
CA ALA A 252 0.02 -5.19 -6.85
C ALA A 252 1.01 -4.86 -5.71
N PHE A 253 2.11 -5.61 -5.59
CA PHE A 253 3.17 -5.35 -4.62
C PHE A 253 4.54 -5.67 -5.23
N ALA A 254 5.43 -4.67 -5.31
CA ALA A 254 6.77 -4.79 -5.92
C ALA A 254 6.79 -5.44 -7.33
N GLY A 255 5.73 -5.23 -8.14
CA GLY A 255 5.57 -5.86 -9.47
C GLY A 255 5.02 -7.30 -9.45
N TRP A 256 4.65 -7.83 -8.29
CA TRP A 256 4.01 -9.14 -8.11
C TRP A 256 2.52 -9.00 -7.77
N SER A 257 1.77 -10.08 -7.96
CA SER A 257 0.38 -10.21 -7.50
C SER A 257 0.33 -11.06 -6.23
N LEU A 258 -0.01 -10.46 -5.10
CA LEU A 258 0.05 -11.07 -3.77
C LEU A 258 -1.18 -10.69 -2.92
N PRO A 259 -1.60 -11.53 -1.95
CA PRO A 259 -2.77 -11.26 -1.13
C PRO A 259 -2.51 -10.18 -0.08
N VAL A 260 -3.27 -9.07 -0.11
CA VAL A 260 -3.22 -8.04 0.96
C VAL A 260 -3.83 -8.58 2.27
N GLN A 261 -4.86 -9.42 2.14
CA GLN A 261 -5.47 -10.24 3.19
C GLN A 261 -6.26 -11.40 2.55
N TYR A 262 -6.88 -12.24 3.37
CA TYR A 262 -7.81 -13.30 2.96
C TYR A 262 -9.24 -12.99 3.43
N ARG A 263 -9.99 -14.03 3.84
CA ARG A 263 -11.38 -13.95 4.35
C ARG A 263 -11.45 -13.16 5.66
N ASP A 264 -10.62 -13.53 6.64
CA ASP A 264 -10.48 -12.84 7.94
C ASP A 264 -9.97 -11.41 7.74
N SER A 265 -10.24 -10.51 8.69
CA SER A 265 -9.66 -9.16 8.65
C SER A 265 -8.15 -9.21 8.91
N HIS A 266 -7.41 -8.21 8.43
CA HIS A 266 -5.98 -8.12 8.72
C HIS A 266 -5.69 -7.92 10.22
N VAL A 267 -6.67 -7.42 11.00
CA VAL A 267 -6.59 -7.27 12.46
C VAL A 267 -6.71 -8.64 13.14
N ASP A 268 -7.65 -9.48 12.71
CA ASP A 268 -7.83 -10.84 13.23
C ASP A 268 -6.66 -11.75 12.83
N SER A 269 -6.19 -11.64 11.57
CA SER A 269 -5.02 -12.35 11.06
C SER A 269 -3.73 -11.97 11.83
N HIS A 270 -3.54 -10.69 12.15
CA HIS A 270 -2.46 -10.24 13.02
C HIS A 270 -2.57 -10.85 14.42
N LEU A 271 -3.75 -10.77 15.06
CA LEU A 271 -3.98 -11.30 16.42
C LEU A 271 -3.86 -12.84 16.48
N HIS A 272 -4.21 -13.54 15.40
CA HIS A 272 -3.97 -14.98 15.24
C HIS A 272 -2.47 -15.28 15.21
N THR A 273 -1.69 -14.51 14.44
CA THR A 273 -0.24 -14.70 14.31
C THR A 273 0.50 -14.58 15.65
N ARG A 274 0.07 -13.68 16.56
CA ARG A 274 0.64 -13.56 17.92
C ARG A 274 0.10 -14.56 18.96
N ARG A 275 -0.78 -15.50 18.58
CA ARG A 275 -1.40 -16.49 19.48
C ARG A 275 -1.15 -17.94 19.08
N HIS A 276 -1.12 -18.18 17.78
CA HIS A 276 -1.00 -19.49 17.14
C HIS A 276 0.18 -19.43 16.16
N CYS A 277 -0.05 -19.66 14.86
CA CYS A 277 0.85 -19.20 13.82
C CYS A 277 0.13 -18.88 12.49
N SER A 278 0.80 -18.11 11.65
CA SER A 278 0.34 -17.77 10.31
C SER A 278 1.40 -18.06 9.25
N LEU A 279 0.93 -18.49 8.08
CA LEU A 279 1.72 -18.75 6.88
C LEU A 279 1.63 -17.56 5.91
N PHE A 280 2.78 -17.05 5.48
CA PHE A 280 2.94 -15.95 4.54
C PHE A 280 3.71 -16.42 3.30
N ASP A 281 3.30 -15.98 2.11
CA ASP A 281 4.09 -16.13 0.88
C ASP A 281 5.04 -14.95 0.71
N VAL A 282 6.35 -15.22 0.80
CA VAL A 282 7.43 -14.26 0.61
C VAL A 282 8.31 -14.62 -0.61
N SER A 283 7.83 -15.49 -1.51
CA SER A 283 8.55 -15.98 -2.71
C SER A 283 8.94 -14.89 -3.73
N HIS A 284 8.45 -13.67 -3.53
CA HIS A 284 8.77 -12.50 -4.35
C HIS A 284 10.16 -11.90 -4.01
N MET A 285 10.64 -12.10 -2.78
CA MET A 285 11.96 -11.67 -2.28
C MET A 285 13.10 -12.21 -3.17
N LEU A 286 14.19 -11.46 -3.30
CA LEU A 286 15.37 -11.94 -4.01
C LEU A 286 16.10 -12.95 -3.12
N GLN A 287 16.28 -14.17 -3.62
CA GLN A 287 17.14 -15.18 -3.02
C GLN A 287 18.38 -15.36 -3.91
N THR A 288 19.58 -15.29 -3.33
CA THR A 288 20.84 -15.60 -4.04
C THR A 288 21.74 -16.52 -3.22
N LYS A 289 22.66 -17.19 -3.92
CA LYS A 289 23.81 -17.88 -3.32
C LYS A 289 25.10 -17.24 -3.82
N ILE A 290 26.08 -17.06 -2.94
CA ILE A 290 27.43 -16.57 -3.28
C ILE A 290 28.45 -17.67 -3.03
N PHE A 291 29.11 -18.11 -4.10
CA PHE A 291 30.07 -19.22 -4.13
C PHE A 291 31.51 -18.72 -4.22
N GLY A 292 32.45 -19.66 -4.14
CA GLY A 292 33.89 -19.42 -4.20
C GLY A 292 34.53 -19.17 -2.84
N CYS A 293 35.86 -19.25 -2.74
CA CYS A 293 36.59 -19.08 -1.49
C CYS A 293 36.56 -17.61 -1.00
N ASP A 294 36.54 -16.64 -1.91
CA ASP A 294 36.49 -15.20 -1.62
C ASP A 294 35.05 -14.68 -1.32
N ARG A 295 34.02 -15.55 -1.29
CA ARG A 295 32.61 -15.16 -1.11
C ARG A 295 32.34 -14.24 0.10
N VAL A 296 33.10 -14.41 1.19
CA VAL A 296 32.99 -13.58 2.41
C VAL A 296 33.54 -12.17 2.15
N LYS A 297 34.73 -12.06 1.54
CA LYS A 297 35.35 -10.80 1.12
C LYS A 297 34.45 -10.03 0.15
N LEU A 298 33.77 -10.71 -0.79
CA LEU A 298 32.78 -10.10 -1.66
C LEU A 298 31.64 -9.48 -0.86
N MET A 299 30.97 -10.27 -0.01
CA MET A 299 29.84 -9.77 0.77
C MET A 299 30.26 -8.63 1.69
N GLU A 300 31.40 -8.76 2.39
CA GLU A 300 31.92 -7.72 3.26
C GLU A 300 32.30 -6.42 2.53
N SER A 301 32.72 -6.48 1.27
CA SER A 301 32.92 -5.27 0.44
C SER A 301 31.63 -4.52 0.08
N LEU A 302 30.46 -5.08 0.40
CA LEU A 302 29.14 -4.49 0.16
C LEU A 302 28.34 -4.21 1.44
N VAL A 303 28.54 -4.99 2.51
CA VAL A 303 27.72 -4.91 3.74
C VAL A 303 28.51 -4.56 5.01
N VAL A 304 27.78 -4.05 5.99
CA VAL A 304 28.32 -3.54 7.26
C VAL A 304 28.61 -4.59 8.35
N GLY A 305 28.17 -5.84 8.19
CA GLY A 305 28.30 -6.90 9.21
C GLY A 305 29.65 -7.63 9.21
N ASP A 306 29.99 -8.29 10.33
CA ASP A 306 31.11 -9.25 10.41
C ASP A 306 30.64 -10.63 9.90
N ILE A 307 30.72 -10.84 8.59
CA ILE A 307 30.28 -12.07 7.91
C ILE A 307 31.27 -13.21 8.14
N ALA A 308 32.57 -12.89 8.24
CA ALA A 308 33.62 -13.86 8.60
C ALA A 308 33.46 -14.46 10.02
N GLU A 309 32.72 -13.80 10.91
CA GLU A 309 32.46 -14.29 12.27
C GLU A 309 31.19 -15.18 12.36
N LEU A 310 30.42 -15.30 11.26
CA LEU A 310 29.26 -16.20 11.21
C LEU A 310 29.71 -17.67 11.19
N ARG A 311 29.32 -18.42 12.22
CA ARG A 311 29.51 -19.88 12.28
C ARG A 311 28.74 -20.58 11.14
N PRO A 312 29.11 -21.83 10.77
CA PRO A 312 28.36 -22.61 9.79
C PRO A 312 26.85 -22.67 10.12
N ASN A 313 26.04 -22.39 9.09
CA ASN A 313 24.60 -22.22 9.09
C ASN A 313 24.03 -21.10 9.97
N GLN A 314 24.86 -20.22 10.53
CA GLN A 314 24.42 -18.98 11.20
C GLN A 314 24.27 -17.84 10.18
N GLY A 315 23.27 -16.99 10.41
CA GLY A 315 23.08 -15.74 9.67
C GLY A 315 22.93 -14.51 10.56
N THR A 316 22.76 -13.36 9.91
CA THR A 316 22.46 -12.07 10.53
C THR A 316 21.64 -11.20 9.57
N LEU A 317 20.88 -10.25 10.12
CA LEU A 317 20.52 -9.06 9.37
C LEU A 317 21.80 -8.27 9.06
N SER A 318 21.90 -7.75 7.84
CA SER A 318 22.95 -6.86 7.41
C SER A 318 22.36 -5.81 6.46
N LEU A 319 23.17 -4.81 6.09
CA LEU A 319 22.75 -3.68 5.27
C LEU A 319 23.77 -3.50 4.14
N PHE A 320 23.31 -3.40 2.90
CA PHE A 320 24.13 -2.83 1.82
C PHE A 320 24.24 -1.32 2.05
N THR A 321 25.42 -0.73 1.90
CA THR A 321 25.61 0.73 2.02
C THR A 321 26.30 1.33 0.80
N SER A 322 26.10 2.64 0.59
CA SER A 322 26.84 3.44 -0.39
C SER A 322 28.03 4.15 0.26
N GLU A 323 28.92 4.75 -0.54
CA GLU A 323 30.03 5.56 0.00
C GLU A 323 29.59 6.84 0.72
N ALA A 324 28.34 7.29 0.51
CA ALA A 324 27.73 8.34 1.33
C ALA A 324 27.29 7.85 2.73
N GLY A 325 27.36 6.54 2.99
CA GLY A 325 26.91 5.91 4.23
C GLY A 325 25.40 5.65 4.32
N GLY A 326 24.65 5.90 3.24
CA GLY A 326 23.22 5.61 3.13
C GLY A 326 22.95 4.12 2.85
N ILE A 327 21.75 3.63 3.17
CA ILE A 327 21.39 2.21 3.04
C ILE A 327 20.82 1.92 1.65
N LEU A 328 21.39 0.95 0.94
CA LEU A 328 20.94 0.52 -0.39
C LEU A 328 19.86 -0.57 -0.30
N ASP A 329 19.96 -1.52 0.64
CA ASP A 329 18.87 -2.42 1.03
C ASP A 329 19.18 -3.06 2.40
N ASP A 330 18.16 -3.60 3.08
CA ASP A 330 18.35 -4.51 4.22
C ASP A 330 18.12 -5.98 3.84
N LEU A 331 18.99 -6.86 4.35
CA LEU A 331 19.08 -8.25 3.90
C LEU A 331 19.41 -9.22 5.03
N ILE A 332 18.98 -10.47 4.91
CA ILE A 332 19.49 -11.57 5.74
C ILE A 332 20.58 -12.30 4.94
N VAL A 333 21.75 -12.45 5.54
CA VAL A 333 22.87 -13.24 4.99
C VAL A 333 23.26 -14.34 5.97
N THR A 334 23.45 -15.56 5.45
CA THR A 334 23.75 -16.79 6.18
C THR A 334 25.00 -17.45 5.62
N ASN A 335 25.99 -17.74 6.45
CA ASN A 335 27.16 -18.53 6.06
C ASN A 335 26.80 -20.02 6.12
N THR A 336 26.69 -20.71 4.98
CA THR A 336 26.20 -22.11 4.95
C THR A 336 27.34 -23.11 5.17
N SER A 337 27.02 -24.29 5.71
CA SER A 337 27.96 -25.42 5.79
C SER A 337 28.36 -25.96 4.40
N GLU A 338 27.51 -25.73 3.41
CA GLU A 338 27.60 -26.23 2.04
C GLU A 338 28.54 -25.40 1.14
N GLY A 339 29.32 -24.48 1.72
CA GLY A 339 30.37 -23.73 1.00
C GLY A 339 29.90 -22.47 0.28
N TYR A 340 28.66 -22.01 0.47
CA TYR A 340 28.14 -20.75 -0.08
C TYR A 340 27.59 -19.81 0.99
N LEU A 341 27.40 -18.52 0.66
CA LEU A 341 26.56 -17.61 1.46
C LEU A 341 25.15 -17.64 0.88
N TYR A 342 24.13 -17.86 1.71
CA TYR A 342 22.72 -17.72 1.32
C TYR A 342 22.23 -16.33 1.71
N VAL A 343 21.64 -15.60 0.76
CA VAL A 343 21.22 -14.21 0.92
C VAL A 343 19.77 -14.03 0.52
N VAL A 344 19.02 -13.27 1.31
CA VAL A 344 17.64 -12.85 1.04
C VAL A 344 17.51 -11.33 1.16
N SER A 345 17.11 -10.64 0.10
CA SER A 345 16.94 -9.18 0.03
C SER A 345 15.56 -8.77 -0.54
N ASN A 346 15.20 -7.49 -0.41
CA ASN A 346 13.83 -7.03 -0.65
C ASN A 346 13.38 -7.19 -2.10
N ALA A 347 12.13 -7.64 -2.28
CA ALA A 347 11.55 -7.86 -3.61
C ALA A 347 11.51 -6.59 -4.49
N GLY A 348 11.37 -5.40 -3.89
CA GLY A 348 11.43 -4.10 -4.57
C GLY A 348 12.85 -3.69 -4.98
N CYS A 349 13.86 -4.12 -4.21
CA CYS A 349 15.27 -3.81 -4.45
C CYS A 349 15.95 -4.82 -5.37
N ARG A 350 15.36 -6.00 -5.58
CA ARG A 350 15.81 -7.12 -6.44
C ARG A 350 16.65 -6.72 -7.67
N HIS A 351 16.26 -5.72 -8.44
CA HIS A 351 17.01 -5.30 -9.64
C HIS A 351 18.30 -4.52 -9.31
N LYS A 352 18.26 -3.67 -8.28
CA LYS A 352 19.40 -2.91 -7.74
C LYS A 352 20.39 -3.85 -7.05
N ASP A 353 19.90 -4.73 -6.18
CA ASP A 353 20.74 -5.66 -5.40
C ASP A 353 21.46 -6.67 -6.29
N LEU A 354 20.74 -7.20 -7.28
CA LEU A 354 21.30 -8.16 -8.22
C LEU A 354 22.37 -7.51 -9.11
N ALA A 355 22.17 -6.26 -9.55
CA ALA A 355 23.20 -5.49 -10.25
C ALA A 355 24.43 -5.26 -9.34
N LEU A 356 24.23 -4.74 -8.12
CA LEU A 356 25.28 -4.48 -7.13
C LEU A 356 26.13 -5.72 -6.85
N MET A 357 25.50 -6.88 -6.61
CA MET A 357 26.20 -8.14 -6.40
C MET A 357 26.90 -8.64 -7.68
N GLN A 358 26.26 -8.58 -8.85
CA GLN A 358 26.88 -9.04 -10.11
C GLN A 358 28.08 -8.17 -10.53
N ASP A 359 27.99 -6.86 -10.35
CA ASP A 359 29.07 -5.95 -10.71
C ASP A 359 30.28 -6.15 -9.78
N LYS A 360 30.04 -6.37 -8.47
CA LYS A 360 31.11 -6.74 -7.51
C LYS A 360 31.69 -8.13 -7.75
N VAL A 361 30.89 -9.11 -8.22
CA VAL A 361 31.43 -10.40 -8.71
C VAL A 361 32.42 -10.16 -9.85
N ARG A 362 32.03 -9.39 -10.89
CA ARG A 362 32.89 -9.13 -12.05
C ARG A 362 34.15 -8.35 -11.66
N GLU A 363 34.04 -7.37 -10.77
CA GLU A 363 35.17 -6.62 -10.20
C GLU A 363 36.19 -7.56 -9.53
N LEU A 364 35.74 -8.43 -8.64
CA LEU A 364 36.63 -9.33 -7.90
C LEU A 364 37.18 -10.48 -8.77
N GLN A 365 36.42 -10.97 -9.75
CA GLN A 365 36.92 -11.92 -10.77
C GLN A 365 38.02 -11.29 -11.64
N ASN A 366 37.86 -10.03 -12.05
CA ASN A 366 38.91 -9.28 -12.77
C ASN A 366 40.17 -9.05 -11.91
N MET A 367 40.05 -9.10 -10.58
CA MET A 367 41.16 -9.10 -9.62
C MET A 367 41.67 -10.51 -9.27
N GLY A 368 41.22 -11.57 -9.97
CA GLY A 368 41.66 -12.95 -9.75
C GLY A 368 41.10 -13.63 -8.50
N SER A 369 40.01 -13.13 -7.92
CA SER A 369 39.33 -13.73 -6.76
C SER A 369 38.36 -14.83 -7.18
N ASP A 370 38.25 -15.91 -6.40
CA ASP A 370 37.29 -16.99 -6.63
C ASP A 370 35.93 -16.63 -6.01
N VAL A 371 35.04 -16.11 -6.84
CA VAL A 371 33.66 -15.74 -6.49
C VAL A 371 32.67 -16.10 -7.59
N GLY A 372 31.43 -16.47 -7.20
CA GLY A 372 30.32 -16.69 -8.12
C GLY A 372 28.96 -16.33 -7.48
N LEU A 373 27.93 -16.09 -8.29
CA LEU A 373 26.60 -15.69 -7.83
C LEU A 373 25.50 -16.42 -8.61
N GLU A 374 24.57 -17.04 -7.88
CA GLU A 374 23.38 -17.72 -8.42
C GLU A 374 22.12 -17.02 -7.89
N VAL A 375 21.09 -16.86 -8.73
CA VAL A 375 19.74 -16.48 -8.30
C VAL A 375 18.91 -17.74 -8.10
N VAL A 376 18.40 -17.94 -6.90
CA VAL A 376 17.69 -19.18 -6.54
C VAL A 376 16.25 -19.15 -7.08
N GLY A 377 15.85 -20.19 -7.80
CA GLY A 377 14.49 -20.36 -8.36
C GLY A 377 13.44 -20.88 -7.37
N ASN A 378 13.73 -20.88 -6.06
CA ASN A 378 12.86 -21.42 -5.02
C ASN A 378 11.70 -20.47 -4.71
N ALA A 379 10.59 -21.04 -4.22
CA ALA A 379 9.62 -20.28 -3.43
C ALA A 379 10.15 -20.05 -2.01
N LEU A 380 9.57 -19.11 -1.27
CA LEU A 380 9.94 -18.80 0.11
C LEU A 380 8.67 -18.59 0.92
N LEU A 381 8.46 -19.44 1.93
CA LEU A 381 7.29 -19.40 2.80
C LEU A 381 7.73 -19.03 4.23
N ALA A 382 7.03 -18.12 4.89
CA ALA A 382 7.30 -17.78 6.29
C ALA A 382 6.16 -18.29 7.19
N LEU A 383 6.48 -19.16 8.15
CA LEU A 383 5.55 -19.63 9.18
C LEU A 383 5.95 -18.98 10.51
N GLN A 384 5.05 -18.18 11.08
CA GLN A 384 5.39 -17.21 12.12
C GLN A 384 4.34 -17.23 13.25
N GLY A 385 4.78 -17.17 14.51
CA GLY A 385 3.92 -17.22 15.69
C GLY A 385 4.34 -18.29 16.70
N PRO A 386 3.91 -18.21 17.97
CA PRO A 386 4.34 -19.11 19.05
C PRO A 386 4.15 -20.61 18.79
N THR A 387 3.20 -21.04 17.94
CA THR A 387 3.03 -22.47 17.59
C THR A 387 3.70 -22.87 16.27
N ALA A 388 4.36 -21.96 15.56
CA ALA A 388 4.98 -22.21 14.25
C ALA A 388 5.99 -23.37 14.26
N ALA A 389 6.87 -23.41 15.26
CA ALA A 389 7.86 -24.48 15.40
C ALA A 389 7.21 -25.84 15.72
N GLN A 390 6.13 -25.87 16.50
CA GLN A 390 5.38 -27.09 16.79
C GLN A 390 4.68 -27.64 15.53
N VAL A 391 4.09 -26.75 14.72
CA VAL A 391 3.48 -27.12 13.44
C VAL A 391 4.52 -27.69 12.48
N LEU A 392 5.66 -27.01 12.29
CA LEU A 392 6.71 -27.50 11.38
C LEU A 392 7.33 -28.81 11.87
N GLN A 393 7.47 -29.02 13.18
CA GLN A 393 8.09 -30.21 13.76
C GLN A 393 7.39 -31.52 13.35
N ALA A 394 6.09 -31.48 13.04
CA ALA A 394 5.33 -32.64 12.56
C ALA A 394 5.74 -33.09 11.14
N GLY A 395 6.38 -32.22 10.35
CA GLY A 395 6.79 -32.48 8.97
C GLY A 395 8.30 -32.61 8.75
N VAL A 396 9.13 -32.60 9.80
CA VAL A 396 10.60 -32.66 9.69
C VAL A 396 11.18 -33.67 10.69
N ALA A 397 12.26 -34.35 10.29
CA ALA A 397 12.98 -35.29 11.16
C ALA A 397 13.92 -34.59 12.16
N ASP A 398 14.38 -33.39 11.82
CA ASP A 398 15.28 -32.57 12.63
C ASP A 398 14.61 -32.03 13.91
N ASP A 399 15.34 -32.03 15.02
CA ASP A 399 14.87 -31.44 16.28
C ASP A 399 14.96 -29.91 16.23
N LEU A 400 13.84 -29.24 15.96
CA LEU A 400 13.78 -27.79 15.81
C LEU A 400 14.11 -27.03 17.11
N ARG A 401 14.22 -27.69 18.27
CA ARG A 401 14.73 -27.06 19.50
C ARG A 401 16.24 -26.82 19.45
N LYS A 402 16.95 -27.44 18.50
CA LYS A 402 18.38 -27.19 18.20
C LYS A 402 18.57 -26.08 17.16
N LEU A 403 17.50 -25.70 16.45
CA LEU A 403 17.50 -24.64 15.44
C LEU A 403 17.14 -23.28 16.06
N THR A 404 18.12 -22.64 16.71
CA THR A 404 17.98 -21.32 17.34
C THR A 404 17.75 -20.19 16.35
N PHE A 405 17.21 -19.06 16.83
CA PHE A 405 17.05 -17.83 16.08
C PHE A 405 18.33 -17.44 15.31
N MET A 406 18.16 -17.09 14.03
CA MET A 406 19.22 -16.83 13.05
C MET A 406 20.21 -17.99 12.80
N THR A 407 19.79 -19.25 13.01
CA THR A 407 20.43 -20.42 12.39
C THR A 407 19.51 -21.13 11.40
N SER A 408 20.08 -22.00 10.58
CA SER A 408 19.43 -22.68 9.46
C SER A 408 19.88 -24.13 9.31
N ALA A 409 19.16 -24.91 8.51
CA ALA A 409 19.60 -26.20 8.00
C ALA A 409 18.93 -26.49 6.65
N VAL A 410 19.51 -27.40 5.87
CA VAL A 410 18.81 -28.05 4.75
C VAL A 410 18.20 -29.34 5.27
N MET A 411 16.90 -29.52 5.08
CA MET A 411 16.13 -30.65 5.58
C MET A 411 15.01 -31.03 4.61
N GLU A 412 14.41 -32.20 4.83
CA GLU A 412 13.15 -32.57 4.19
C GLU A 412 11.97 -32.03 4.99
N VAL A 413 10.99 -31.45 4.30
CA VAL A 413 9.84 -30.79 4.93
C VAL A 413 8.54 -31.26 4.29
N PHE A 414 7.72 -31.98 5.05
CA PHE A 414 6.48 -32.63 4.60
C PHE A 414 6.66 -33.46 3.31
N GLY A 415 7.79 -34.17 3.18
CA GLY A 415 8.15 -34.96 2.00
C GLY A 415 8.80 -34.16 0.86
N VAL A 416 9.05 -32.86 1.03
CA VAL A 416 9.81 -32.04 0.06
C VAL A 416 11.26 -31.95 0.49
N SER A 417 12.11 -32.80 -0.10
CA SER A 417 13.55 -32.83 0.16
C SER A 417 14.25 -31.55 -0.32
N GLY A 418 15.36 -31.18 0.32
CA GLY A 418 16.20 -30.05 -0.12
C GLY A 418 15.65 -28.65 0.21
N CYS A 419 14.72 -28.55 1.16
CA CYS A 419 14.26 -27.25 1.66
C CYS A 419 15.31 -26.64 2.60
N ARG A 420 15.59 -25.34 2.50
CA ARG A 420 16.34 -24.63 3.55
C ARG A 420 15.38 -24.01 4.55
N VAL A 421 15.39 -24.51 5.78
CA VAL A 421 14.65 -23.93 6.91
C VAL A 421 15.60 -23.01 7.69
N THR A 422 15.18 -21.77 7.93
CA THR A 422 15.92 -20.78 8.72
C THR A 422 15.02 -20.26 9.83
N ARG A 423 15.51 -20.23 11.08
CA ARG A 423 14.74 -19.73 12.24
C ARG A 423 14.81 -18.20 12.29
N CYS A 424 14.14 -17.55 11.33
CA CYS A 424 14.07 -16.11 11.21
C CYS A 424 12.63 -15.65 10.96
N GLY A 425 12.41 -14.34 10.99
CA GLY A 425 11.07 -13.80 10.87
C GLY A 425 11.02 -12.28 10.77
N TYR A 426 9.87 -11.80 10.31
CA TYR A 426 9.58 -10.37 10.12
C TYR A 426 8.30 -9.98 10.87
N THR A 427 8.13 -10.54 12.08
CA THR A 427 6.92 -10.42 12.90
C THR A 427 7.20 -10.11 14.37
N GLY A 428 8.43 -10.32 14.84
CA GLY A 428 8.80 -10.29 16.26
C GLY A 428 8.49 -11.56 17.05
N GLU A 429 7.72 -12.50 16.47
CA GLU A 429 7.46 -13.81 17.08
C GLU A 429 8.60 -14.79 16.85
N ASP A 430 8.54 -15.95 17.51
CA ASP A 430 9.23 -17.13 16.99
C ASP A 430 8.68 -17.51 15.61
N GLY A 431 9.50 -18.15 14.79
CA GLY A 431 9.11 -18.50 13.43
C GLY A 431 10.26 -18.95 12.56
N VAL A 432 9.89 -19.43 11.38
CA VAL A 432 10.77 -19.97 10.36
C VAL A 432 10.46 -19.38 8.99
N GLU A 433 11.48 -19.27 8.15
CA GLU A 433 11.33 -19.15 6.70
C GLU A 433 11.86 -20.43 6.03
N ILE A 434 11.14 -20.90 5.02
CA ILE A 434 11.36 -22.16 4.33
C ILE A 434 11.56 -21.85 2.83
N SER A 435 12.81 -21.93 2.38
CA SER A 435 13.15 -21.89 0.96
C SER A 435 12.90 -23.27 0.37
N VAL A 436 11.88 -23.38 -0.49
CA VAL A 436 11.36 -24.64 -1.02
C VAL A 436 11.49 -24.67 -2.54
N PRO A 437 11.95 -25.77 -3.15
CA PRO A 437 11.93 -25.93 -4.61
C PRO A 437 10.54 -25.65 -5.16
N ALA A 438 10.42 -24.81 -6.19
CA ALA A 438 9.12 -24.23 -6.59
C ALA A 438 8.03 -25.28 -6.92
N ALA A 439 8.41 -26.47 -7.40
CA ALA A 439 7.49 -27.58 -7.66
C ALA A 439 6.84 -28.15 -6.38
N GLY A 440 7.52 -28.10 -5.23
CA GLY A 440 6.99 -28.56 -3.94
C GLY A 440 6.25 -27.48 -3.14
N ALA A 441 6.24 -26.23 -3.61
CA ALA A 441 5.72 -25.09 -2.85
C ALA A 441 4.23 -25.22 -2.49
N VAL A 442 3.38 -25.62 -3.44
CA VAL A 442 1.93 -25.79 -3.22
C VAL A 442 1.66 -26.96 -2.27
N HIS A 443 2.39 -28.07 -2.41
CA HIS A 443 2.30 -29.23 -1.52
C HIS A 443 2.64 -28.84 -0.08
N LEU A 444 3.80 -28.19 0.13
CA LEU A 444 4.22 -27.70 1.44
C LEU A 444 3.21 -26.72 2.06
N ALA A 445 2.72 -25.76 1.29
CA ALA A 445 1.72 -24.79 1.77
C ALA A 445 0.38 -25.45 2.12
N THR A 446 0.00 -26.53 1.42
CA THR A 446 -1.20 -27.31 1.72
C THR A 446 -1.02 -28.12 3.00
N ALA A 447 0.06 -28.90 3.13
CA ALA A 447 0.36 -29.72 4.31
C ALA A 447 0.50 -28.89 5.60
N LEU A 448 1.03 -27.66 5.50
CA LEU A 448 1.05 -26.72 6.63
C LEU A 448 -0.36 -26.25 7.01
N LEU A 449 -1.24 -25.99 6.03
CA LEU A 449 -2.60 -25.48 6.25
C LEU A 449 -3.61 -26.57 6.69
N GLU A 450 -3.24 -27.85 6.61
CA GLU A 450 -4.00 -28.95 7.23
C GLU A 450 -4.00 -28.87 8.77
N ASN A 451 -3.01 -28.18 9.37
CA ASN A 451 -2.96 -27.98 10.81
C ASN A 451 -3.85 -26.79 11.24
N PRO A 452 -4.84 -26.97 12.14
CA PRO A 452 -5.80 -25.92 12.52
C PRO A 452 -5.19 -24.73 13.27
N GLU A 453 -3.95 -24.83 13.74
CA GLU A 453 -3.19 -23.69 14.29
C GLU A 453 -2.79 -22.67 13.21
N VAL A 454 -2.71 -23.09 11.93
CA VAL A 454 -2.22 -22.26 10.83
C VAL A 454 -3.37 -21.49 10.17
N LYS A 455 -3.15 -20.19 9.94
CA LYS A 455 -3.93 -19.40 8.98
C LYS A 455 -3.04 -18.75 7.93
N LEU A 456 -3.60 -18.50 6.75
CA LEU A 456 -2.91 -17.68 5.75
C LEU A 456 -2.99 -16.19 6.14
N ALA A 457 -1.86 -15.49 6.07
CA ALA A 457 -1.76 -14.07 6.37
C ALA A 457 -1.21 -13.25 5.19
N GLY A 458 -1.76 -12.05 5.01
CA GLY A 458 -1.46 -11.16 3.88
C GLY A 458 -0.59 -9.96 4.25
N LEU A 459 -0.29 -9.14 3.24
CA LEU A 459 0.61 -7.97 3.38
C LEU A 459 0.21 -7.01 4.51
N ALA A 460 -1.09 -6.77 4.74
CA ALA A 460 -1.56 -5.87 5.80
C ALA A 460 -1.37 -6.42 7.23
N ALA A 461 -1.35 -7.75 7.39
CA ALA A 461 -0.97 -8.38 8.65
C ALA A 461 0.57 -8.31 8.83
N ARG A 462 1.34 -8.57 7.76
CA ARG A 462 2.82 -8.47 7.78
C ARG A 462 3.31 -7.08 8.20
N ASP A 463 2.75 -6.01 7.62
CA ASP A 463 3.17 -4.63 7.93
C ASP A 463 2.82 -4.20 9.37
N SER A 464 1.66 -4.61 9.89
CA SER A 464 1.30 -4.29 11.29
C SER A 464 2.11 -5.10 12.30
N LEU A 465 2.44 -6.37 12.02
CA LEU A 465 3.28 -7.22 12.88
C LEU A 465 4.73 -6.71 12.95
N ARG A 466 5.34 -6.39 11.81
CA ARG A 466 6.73 -5.89 11.74
C ARG A 466 6.89 -4.52 12.41
N LEU A 467 5.88 -3.64 12.27
CA LEU A 467 5.90 -2.31 12.86
C LEU A 467 5.85 -2.38 14.40
N GLU A 468 4.96 -3.19 14.97
CA GLU A 468 4.94 -3.51 16.40
C GLU A 468 6.27 -4.13 16.89
N ALA A 469 6.90 -4.97 16.06
CA ALA A 469 8.21 -5.57 16.35
C ALA A 469 9.40 -4.63 16.17
N GLY A 470 9.18 -3.34 15.83
CA GLY A 470 10.26 -2.36 15.68
C GLY A 470 11.13 -2.52 14.42
N LEU A 471 10.73 -3.39 13.49
CA LEU A 471 11.47 -3.75 12.28
C LEU A 471 11.26 -2.71 11.16
N CYS A 472 12.36 -2.27 10.55
CA CYS A 472 12.33 -1.33 9.42
C CYS A 472 11.65 -1.94 8.20
N LEU A 473 11.00 -1.10 7.41
CA LEU A 473 10.64 -1.36 6.02
C LEU A 473 11.55 -0.50 5.11
N TYR A 474 12.31 -1.14 4.21
CA TYR A 474 13.13 -0.41 3.24
C TYR A 474 12.26 0.40 2.27
N GLY A 475 12.73 1.60 1.92
CA GLY A 475 11.95 2.57 1.13
C GLY A 475 10.83 3.24 1.93
N SER A 476 10.85 3.12 3.26
CA SER A 476 9.96 3.86 4.16
C SER A 476 10.70 4.32 5.42
N ASP A 477 11.21 3.38 6.24
CA ASP A 477 11.91 3.71 7.50
C ASP A 477 13.43 3.85 7.34
N ILE A 478 13.98 3.32 6.25
CA ILE A 478 15.38 3.42 5.84
C ILE A 478 15.47 3.51 4.31
N ASP A 479 16.41 4.32 3.83
CA ASP A 479 16.66 4.63 2.43
C ASP A 479 18.14 5.01 2.19
N GLU A 480 18.48 5.38 0.95
CA GLU A 480 19.83 5.76 0.50
C GLU A 480 20.32 7.11 1.07
N HIS A 481 19.52 7.78 1.90
CA HIS A 481 19.85 9.01 2.60
C HIS A 481 19.90 8.82 4.12
N THR A 482 19.43 7.69 4.66
CA THR A 482 19.55 7.32 6.08
C THR A 482 20.78 6.43 6.33
N THR A 483 21.60 6.75 7.33
CA THR A 483 22.69 5.86 7.74
C THR A 483 22.21 4.76 8.71
N PRO A 484 22.97 3.66 8.88
CA PRO A 484 22.70 2.67 9.94
C PRO A 484 22.66 3.25 11.36
N VAL A 485 23.31 4.40 11.62
CA VAL A 485 23.29 5.04 12.95
C VAL A 485 22.06 5.94 13.12
N GLU A 486 21.66 6.66 12.07
CA GLU A 486 20.39 7.40 12.06
C GLU A 486 19.20 6.44 12.17
N GLY A 487 19.21 5.34 11.42
CA GLY A 487 18.15 4.32 11.43
C GLY A 487 18.01 3.49 12.72
N SER A 488 18.76 3.81 13.77
CA SER A 488 18.83 3.02 15.01
C SER A 488 19.25 1.55 14.78
N LEU A 489 20.06 1.30 13.75
CA LEU A 489 20.58 -0.02 13.36
C LEU A 489 22.07 -0.20 13.68
N SER A 490 22.65 0.63 14.55
CA SER A 490 24.06 0.59 14.98
C SER A 490 24.55 -0.75 15.57
N TRP A 491 23.68 -1.74 15.71
CA TRP A 491 24.00 -3.11 16.13
C TRP A 491 24.37 -4.02 14.94
N THR A 492 23.94 -3.73 13.70
CA THR A 492 24.31 -4.52 12.49
C THR A 492 25.75 -4.29 12.06
N LEU A 493 26.33 -3.14 12.41
CA LEU A 493 27.74 -2.81 12.14
C LEU A 493 28.65 -3.78 12.89
N GLY A 494 29.45 -4.58 12.20
CA GLY A 494 30.35 -5.54 12.84
C GLY A 494 31.39 -4.87 13.75
N LYS A 495 31.80 -5.54 14.83
CA LYS A 495 32.85 -5.08 15.75
C LYS A 495 34.19 -4.93 15.04
N ARG A 496 34.60 -5.90 14.20
CA ARG A 496 35.83 -5.77 13.40
C ARG A 496 35.61 -4.74 12.28
N ARG A 497 34.48 -4.78 11.56
CA ARG A 497 34.16 -3.80 10.50
C ARG A 497 34.32 -2.34 10.98
N ARG A 498 33.80 -1.99 12.16
CA ARG A 498 33.95 -0.66 12.79
C ARG A 498 35.41 -0.24 13.01
N ALA A 499 36.30 -1.19 13.32
CA ALA A 499 37.71 -0.95 13.59
C ALA A 499 38.53 -0.85 12.30
N ALA A 500 38.29 -1.76 11.35
CA ALA A 500 38.95 -1.80 10.05
C ALA A 500 38.49 -0.67 9.11
N LYS A 501 37.22 -0.23 9.23
CA LYS A 501 36.56 0.74 8.34
C LYS A 501 36.53 0.28 6.87
N ASP A 502 36.41 -1.03 6.69
CA ASP A 502 36.56 -1.78 5.43
C ASP A 502 35.21 -2.02 4.71
N PHE A 503 34.25 -1.12 4.86
CA PHE A 503 32.90 -1.20 4.26
C PHE A 503 32.47 0.14 3.64
N PRO A 504 31.60 0.14 2.61
CA PRO A 504 31.18 1.36 1.93
C PRO A 504 30.60 2.41 2.89
N GLY A 505 31.10 3.63 2.83
CA GLY A 505 30.65 4.74 3.67
C GLY A 505 31.09 4.68 5.13
N ALA A 506 32.01 3.78 5.51
CA ALA A 506 32.57 3.71 6.87
C ALA A 506 33.14 5.05 7.37
N ALA A 507 33.65 5.89 6.46
CA ALA A 507 34.12 7.24 6.75
C ALA A 507 33.02 8.17 7.31
N VAL A 508 31.77 7.98 6.92
CA VAL A 508 30.59 8.72 7.43
C VAL A 508 29.98 8.01 8.63
N ILE A 509 29.83 6.68 8.55
CA ILE A 509 29.09 5.86 9.53
C ILE A 509 29.85 5.72 10.86
N VAL A 510 31.17 5.51 10.85
CA VAL A 510 31.93 5.24 12.08
C VAL A 510 32.05 6.46 13.01
N PRO A 511 32.26 7.70 12.54
CA PRO A 511 32.20 8.90 13.40
C PRO A 511 30.84 9.08 14.11
N GLN A 512 29.74 8.76 13.43
CA GLN A 512 28.38 8.88 13.99
C GLN A 512 28.14 7.99 15.21
N LEU A 513 28.91 6.90 15.39
CA LEU A 513 28.84 6.06 16.58
C LEU A 513 29.37 6.74 17.87
N LYS A 514 30.16 7.81 17.74
CA LYS A 514 30.70 8.59 18.87
C LYS A 514 30.05 9.97 19.02
N GLY A 515 29.52 10.53 17.93
CA GLY A 515 28.89 11.85 17.91
C GLY A 515 27.38 11.85 18.18
N LYS A 516 26.78 13.04 18.19
CA LYS A 516 25.33 13.20 18.02
C LYS A 516 25.02 13.11 16.52
N VAL A 517 24.12 12.21 16.12
CA VAL A 517 23.49 12.24 14.78
C VAL A 517 22.42 13.33 14.75
N GLN A 518 22.22 13.98 13.61
CA GLN A 518 21.26 15.08 13.48
C GLN A 518 19.82 14.60 13.71
N ARG A 519 19.51 13.38 13.26
CA ARG A 519 18.21 12.70 13.43
C ARG A 519 18.40 11.23 13.80
N ARG A 520 17.38 10.64 14.40
CA ARG A 520 17.33 9.23 14.79
C ARG A 520 15.92 8.64 14.60
N ARG A 521 15.84 7.42 14.07
CA ARG A 521 14.58 6.66 13.97
C ARG A 521 14.12 6.23 15.37
N VAL A 522 12.88 6.60 15.70
CA VAL A 522 12.19 6.28 16.95
C VAL A 522 10.85 5.61 16.70
N GLY A 523 10.32 4.95 17.73
CA GLY A 523 8.92 4.54 17.78
C GLY A 523 8.06 5.63 18.38
N LEU A 524 6.83 5.79 17.90
CA LEU A 524 5.81 6.72 18.39
C LEU A 524 4.53 5.96 18.72
N MET A 525 3.83 6.39 19.76
CA MET A 525 2.49 5.92 20.11
C MET A 525 1.51 7.08 20.29
N SER A 526 0.28 6.91 19.83
CA SER A 526 -0.82 7.86 20.08
C SER A 526 -2.18 7.17 20.11
N GLU A 527 -3.22 7.90 20.50
CA GLU A 527 -4.62 7.46 20.50
C GLU A 527 -5.42 8.30 19.50
N GLY A 528 -6.69 7.94 19.24
CA GLY A 528 -7.49 8.64 18.25
C GLY A 528 -7.11 8.28 16.81
N ALA A 529 -6.79 9.29 15.98
CA ALA A 529 -6.55 9.07 14.55
C ALA A 529 -5.17 8.45 14.28
N PRO A 530 -5.02 7.48 13.35
CA PRO A 530 -3.73 6.86 13.07
C PRO A 530 -2.75 7.85 12.43
N MET A 531 -1.55 7.94 13.00
CA MET A 531 -0.38 8.60 12.38
C MET A 531 -0.03 7.87 11.07
N ARG A 532 0.41 8.60 10.04
CA ARG A 532 0.71 8.05 8.70
C ARG A 532 2.08 8.51 8.21
N ALA A 533 2.64 7.78 7.24
CA ALA A 533 3.83 8.21 6.53
C ALA A 533 3.67 9.65 6.01
N HIS A 534 4.76 10.41 6.04
CA HIS A 534 4.83 11.84 5.68
C HIS A 534 4.12 12.81 6.64
N SER A 535 3.44 12.36 7.71
CA SER A 535 2.98 13.26 8.78
C SER A 535 4.17 13.99 9.44
N SER A 536 4.05 15.30 9.58
CA SER A 536 4.99 16.13 10.36
C SER A 536 5.02 15.68 11.82
N ILE A 537 6.22 15.59 12.39
CA ILE A 537 6.45 15.46 13.84
C ILE A 537 6.93 16.81 14.35
N LEU A 538 6.33 17.30 15.42
CA LEU A 538 6.59 18.62 16.00
C LEU A 538 6.93 18.49 17.49
N ASN A 539 7.69 19.43 18.03
CA ASN A 539 7.86 19.57 19.47
C ASN A 539 6.55 20.05 20.13
N THR A 540 6.52 20.14 21.46
CA THR A 540 5.34 20.60 22.23
C THR A 540 4.98 22.07 22.02
N GLU A 541 5.83 22.85 21.33
CA GLU A 541 5.61 24.26 20.99
C GLU A 541 5.05 24.41 19.56
N GLY A 542 4.89 23.31 18.81
CA GLY A 542 4.41 23.34 17.42
C GLY A 542 5.51 23.60 16.38
N THR A 543 6.79 23.52 16.74
CA THR A 543 7.90 23.59 15.77
C THR A 543 8.11 22.21 15.14
N VAL A 544 8.10 22.12 13.80
CA VAL A 544 8.39 20.87 13.08
C VAL A 544 9.84 20.46 13.32
N ILE A 545 10.04 19.23 13.81
CA ILE A 545 11.34 18.64 14.11
C ILE A 545 11.63 17.35 13.32
N GLY A 546 10.62 16.78 12.65
CA GLY A 546 10.76 15.44 12.08
C GLY A 546 9.58 15.00 11.21
N THR A 547 9.62 13.74 10.79
CA THR A 547 8.63 13.14 9.89
C THR A 547 8.37 11.68 10.22
N VAL A 548 7.11 11.26 10.16
CA VAL A 548 6.68 9.86 10.28
C VAL A 548 7.00 9.09 9.00
N THR A 549 7.54 7.89 9.12
CA THR A 549 7.95 7.00 8.02
C THR A 549 6.97 5.85 7.78
N SER A 550 6.47 5.25 8.86
CA SER A 550 5.48 4.16 8.84
C SER A 550 4.44 4.42 9.94
N GLY A 551 3.17 4.07 9.74
CA GLY A 551 2.15 4.26 10.78
C GLY A 551 0.82 3.57 10.56
N CYS A 552 0.36 2.79 11.55
CA CYS A 552 -0.92 2.09 11.54
C CYS A 552 -1.49 1.87 12.96
N PRO A 553 -2.77 1.48 13.10
CA PRO A 553 -3.28 0.91 14.34
C PRO A 553 -2.53 -0.38 14.71
N SER A 554 -2.16 -0.54 15.98
CA SER A 554 -1.65 -1.78 16.58
C SER A 554 -2.83 -2.61 17.11
N PRO A 555 -3.10 -3.81 16.55
CA PRO A 555 -4.10 -4.73 17.08
C PRO A 555 -3.81 -5.17 18.51
N CYS A 556 -2.54 -5.38 18.86
CA CYS A 556 -2.16 -5.92 20.17
C CYS A 556 -2.27 -4.88 21.29
N LEU A 557 -1.86 -3.63 21.03
CA LEU A 557 -1.82 -2.55 22.01
C LEU A 557 -3.12 -1.72 22.03
N LYS A 558 -4.00 -1.88 21.03
CA LYS A 558 -5.24 -1.10 20.84
C LYS A 558 -5.00 0.43 20.77
N LYS A 559 -3.83 0.82 20.27
CA LYS A 559 -3.38 2.21 20.08
C LYS A 559 -2.77 2.36 18.68
N ASN A 560 -2.46 3.58 18.27
CA ASN A 560 -1.74 3.83 17.02
C ASN A 560 -0.23 3.73 17.28
N VAL A 561 0.49 3.02 16.40
CA VAL A 561 1.95 2.91 16.41
C VAL A 561 2.53 3.47 15.12
N ALA A 562 3.70 4.10 15.21
CA ALA A 562 4.41 4.64 14.05
C ALA A 562 5.92 4.65 14.26
N MET A 563 6.67 4.68 13.16
CA MET A 563 8.08 5.05 13.16
C MET A 563 8.25 6.44 12.56
N GLY A 564 9.32 7.13 12.94
CA GLY A 564 9.71 8.39 12.34
C GLY A 564 11.07 8.85 12.81
N TYR A 565 11.59 9.91 12.19
CA TYR A 565 12.88 10.51 12.53
C TYR A 565 12.69 11.80 13.33
N VAL A 566 13.43 11.93 14.43
CA VAL A 566 13.50 13.16 15.27
C VAL A 566 14.94 13.44 15.72
N PRO A 567 15.30 14.67 16.14
CA PRO A 567 16.63 14.97 16.66
C PRO A 567 16.95 14.19 17.94
N CYS A 568 18.25 13.98 18.22
CA CYS A 568 18.70 13.12 19.32
C CYS A 568 18.10 13.51 20.69
N GLU A 569 17.92 14.79 21.00
CA GLU A 569 17.31 15.25 22.26
C GLU A 569 15.87 14.77 22.46
N TYR A 570 15.07 14.68 21.39
CA TYR A 570 13.70 14.18 21.44
C TYR A 570 13.62 12.64 21.41
N SER A 571 14.72 11.95 21.10
CA SER A 571 14.72 10.50 20.86
C SER A 571 14.57 9.60 22.09
N ARG A 572 14.48 10.19 23.30
CA ARG A 572 14.31 9.45 24.56
C ARG A 572 12.89 8.87 24.68
N PRO A 573 12.71 7.58 25.03
CA PRO A 573 11.40 7.04 25.38
C PRO A 573 10.74 7.80 26.54
N GLY A 574 9.46 8.13 26.38
CA GLY A 574 8.69 8.98 27.28
C GLY A 574 8.60 10.47 26.86
N THR A 575 9.36 10.92 25.85
CA THR A 575 9.25 12.29 25.32
C THR A 575 7.86 12.50 24.70
N GLN A 576 7.17 13.58 25.09
CA GLN A 576 5.92 14.03 24.46
C GLN A 576 6.22 14.82 23.19
N LEU A 577 5.44 14.58 22.14
CA LEU A 577 5.56 15.22 20.83
C LEU A 577 4.17 15.45 20.23
N LEU A 578 4.07 16.34 19.26
CA LEU A 578 2.87 16.49 18.44
C LEU A 578 3.10 15.82 17.07
N VAL A 579 2.05 15.27 16.48
CA VAL A 579 2.06 14.74 15.11
C VAL A 579 0.87 15.32 14.34
N GLU A 580 1.10 15.76 13.11
CA GLU A 580 0.03 16.23 12.23
C GLU A 580 -0.75 15.05 11.63
N VAL A 581 -1.99 14.89 12.08
CA VAL A 581 -2.92 13.85 11.60
C VAL A 581 -4.20 14.55 11.16
N ARG A 582 -4.60 14.37 9.89
CA ARG A 582 -5.82 15.00 9.31
C ARG A 582 -5.87 16.52 9.51
N ARG A 583 -4.75 17.19 9.26
CA ARG A 583 -4.54 18.65 9.44
C ARG A 583 -4.79 19.15 10.87
N LYS A 584 -4.64 18.28 11.88
CA LYS A 584 -4.71 18.63 13.31
C LYS A 584 -3.48 18.10 14.03
N GLN A 585 -2.98 18.87 15.00
CA GLN A 585 -1.92 18.40 15.90
C GLN A 585 -2.53 17.42 16.91
N GLN A 586 -1.98 16.21 16.97
CA GLN A 586 -2.39 15.15 17.90
C GLN A 586 -1.21 14.80 18.80
N MET A 587 -1.44 14.68 20.11
CA MET A 587 -0.40 14.30 21.07
C MET A 587 0.05 12.85 20.83
N ALA A 588 1.37 12.66 20.84
CA ALA A 588 2.05 11.38 20.73
C ALA A 588 3.17 11.29 21.78
N VAL A 589 3.61 10.07 22.07
CA VAL A 589 4.74 9.80 22.96
C VAL A 589 5.77 8.93 22.25
N VAL A 590 7.05 9.26 22.42
CA VAL A 590 8.16 8.43 21.95
C VAL A 590 8.17 7.14 22.75
N SER A 591 8.01 6.00 22.08
CA SER A 591 8.04 4.68 22.68
C SER A 591 9.38 3.98 22.44
N LYS A 592 9.75 3.09 23.35
CA LYS A 592 10.81 2.12 23.09
C LYS A 592 10.32 1.14 22.01
N MET A 593 11.22 0.75 21.11
CA MET A 593 11.00 -0.36 20.19
C MET A 593 11.76 -1.61 20.69
N PRO A 594 11.23 -2.84 20.49
CA PRO A 594 9.92 -3.14 19.90
C PRO A 594 8.77 -2.68 20.82
N PHE A 595 7.60 -2.38 20.23
CA PHE A 595 6.41 -1.93 20.97
C PHE A 595 5.72 -3.10 21.68
N VAL A 596 5.76 -4.29 21.07
CA VAL A 596 5.34 -5.57 21.65
C VAL A 596 6.60 -6.41 21.88
N PRO A 597 6.81 -7.03 23.05
CA PRO A 597 7.98 -7.87 23.30
C PRO A 597 8.14 -8.99 22.28
N THR A 598 9.38 -9.23 21.83
CA THR A 598 9.70 -10.27 20.82
C THR A 598 9.92 -11.64 21.47
N ASN A 599 9.43 -12.69 20.82
CA ASN A 599 9.46 -14.08 21.33
C ASN A 599 10.51 -14.98 20.63
N TYR A 600 11.59 -14.39 20.08
CA TYR A 600 12.63 -15.13 19.34
C TYR A 600 13.23 -16.30 20.14
N TYR A 601 13.24 -17.50 19.56
CA TYR A 601 13.72 -18.70 20.23
C TYR A 601 15.26 -18.77 20.30
N THR A 602 15.83 -18.53 21.48
CA THR A 602 17.26 -18.79 21.77
C THR A 602 17.40 -19.97 22.74
N LEU A 603 18.56 -20.64 22.73
CA LEU A 603 18.96 -21.48 23.86
C LEU A 603 19.06 -20.63 25.14
N LYS A 604 18.86 -21.27 26.29
CA LYS A 604 19.02 -20.72 27.64
C LYS A 604 20.27 -21.30 28.29
#